data_AF-A0A380ZQ39-F1
#
_entry.id   AF-A0A380ZQ39-F1
#
_cell.length_a   1.000
_cell.length_b   1.000
_cell.length_c   1.000
_cell.angle_alpha   90.00
_cell.angle_beta   90.00
_cell.angle_gamma   90.00
#
_symmetry.space_group_name_H-M   'P 1'
#
loop_
_entity.id
_entity.type
_entity.pdbx_description
1 polymer ?
#
loop_
_entity_poly.entity_id
_entity_poly.type
_entity_poly.pdbx_seq_one_letter_code
_entity_poly.pdbx_strand_id
1 'polypeptide(L)' 'MLRILDAQEGTIRKAHALSIGENSIHGSDSAETAKSEIAFWFSEIEIVG' A
#
# COMPACT_ATOMS: atom_id res chain seq x y z
N MET A 1 -2.00 -1.20 11.69
CA MET A 1 -3.06 -0.90 10.71
C MET A 1 -4.31 -0.50 11.47
N LEU A 2 -4.84 0.72 11.23
CA LEU A 2 -6.06 1.20 11.87
C LEU A 2 -7.29 0.41 11.39
N ARG A 3 -8.38 0.36 12.16
CA ARG A 3 -9.64 -0.24 11.68
C ARG A 3 -10.16 0.63 10.54
N ILE A 4 -10.84 0.05 9.54
CA ILE A 4 -11.33 0.82 8.38
C ILE A 4 -12.22 2.01 8.78
N LEU A 5 -12.95 1.88 9.88
CA LEU A 5 -13.78 2.97 10.44
C LEU A 5 -12.97 4.21 10.82
N ASP A 6 -11.70 4.04 11.19
CA ASP A 6 -10.80 5.10 11.62
C ASP A 6 -10.04 5.75 10.44
N ALA A 7 -10.22 5.24 9.21
CA ALA A 7 -9.63 5.84 8.02
C ALA A 7 -10.21 7.24 7.78
N GLN A 8 -9.32 8.20 7.51
CA GLN A 8 -9.71 9.59 7.27
C GLN A 8 -10.49 9.74 5.96
N GLU A 9 -11.39 10.73 5.93
CA GLU A 9 -12.16 11.07 4.73
C GLU A 9 -11.24 11.40 3.55
N GLY A 10 -11.65 10.99 2.34
CA GLY A 10 -10.86 11.17 1.12
C GLY A 10 -9.69 10.20 0.94
N THR A 11 -9.43 9.28 1.88
CA THR A 11 -8.42 8.21 1.69
C THR A 11 -8.98 7.04 0.89
N ILE A 12 -8.12 6.31 0.16
CA ILE A 12 -8.50 5.10 -0.61
C ILE A 12 -9.23 4.08 0.28
N ARG A 13 -8.72 3.85 1.49
CA ARG A 13 -9.33 2.89 2.43
C ARG A 13 -10.71 3.33 2.89
N LYS A 14 -10.93 4.63 3.12
CA LYS A 14 -12.27 5.12 3.47
C LYS A 14 -13.28 4.94 2.34
N ALA A 15 -12.84 5.11 1.11
CA ALA A 15 -13.69 5.01 -0.07
C ALA A 15 -13.96 3.56 -0.53
N HIS A 16 -13.02 2.63 -0.30
CA HIS A 16 -13.02 1.33 -0.99
C HIS A 16 -12.81 0.09 -0.11
N ALA A 17 -12.37 0.22 1.15
CA ALA A 17 -12.11 -0.94 1.99
C ALA A 17 -13.40 -1.49 2.63
N LEU A 18 -13.52 -2.82 2.70
CA LEU A 18 -14.63 -3.51 3.36
C LEU A 18 -14.32 -3.86 4.80
N SER A 19 -13.07 -4.24 5.07
CA SER A 19 -12.62 -4.70 6.38
C SER A 19 -11.12 -4.49 6.54
N ILE A 20 -10.57 -4.78 7.73
CA ILE A 20 -9.13 -4.66 7.95
C ILE A 20 -8.32 -5.68 7.12
N GLY A 21 -8.90 -6.85 6.83
CA GLY A 21 -8.31 -7.86 5.95
C GLY A 21 -8.53 -7.56 4.46
N GLU A 22 -9.64 -6.91 4.13
CA GLU A 22 -10.03 -6.53 2.76
C GLU A 22 -9.92 -5.00 2.61
N ASN A 23 -8.69 -4.50 2.63
CA ASN A 23 -8.37 -3.07 2.76
C ASN A 23 -7.94 -2.38 1.45
N SER A 24 -8.16 -3.05 0.32
CA SER A 24 -7.95 -2.60 -1.07
C SER A 24 -6.51 -2.35 -1.53
N ILE A 25 -5.60 -1.91 -0.66
CA ILE A 25 -4.23 -1.51 -1.05
C ILE A 25 -3.15 -1.89 -0.02
N HIS A 26 -1.99 -2.24 -0.56
CA HIS A 26 -0.70 -2.32 0.14
C HIS A 26 0.18 -1.14 -0.29
N GLY A 27 1.07 -0.73 0.61
CA GLY A 27 2.13 0.22 0.33
C GLY A 27 3.21 0.07 1.39
N SER A 28 4.47 0.15 0.98
CA SER A 28 5.62 0.01 1.87
C SER A 28 5.60 1.09 2.96
N ASP A 29 6.02 0.73 4.16
CA ASP A 29 5.94 1.58 5.36
C ASP A 29 7.21 2.41 5.63
N SER A 30 8.30 2.14 4.91
CA SER A 30 9.58 2.85 5.03
C SER A 30 10.34 2.86 3.69
N ALA A 31 11.38 3.68 3.58
CA ALA A 31 12.23 3.70 2.40
C ALA A 31 13.04 2.40 2.25
N GLU A 32 13.43 1.80 3.37
CA GLU A 32 14.17 0.55 3.45
C GLU A 32 13.31 -0.63 2.98
N THR A 33 12.07 -0.72 3.47
CA THR A 33 11.11 -1.76 3.03
C THR A 33 10.68 -1.53 1.59
N ALA A 34 10.48 -0.29 1.15
CA ALA A 34 10.20 0.04 -0.24
C ALA A 34 11.28 -0.47 -1.20
N LYS A 35 12.56 -0.22 -0.91
CA LYS A 35 13.68 -0.73 -1.74
C LYS A 35 13.63 -2.25 -1.88
N SER A 36 13.36 -2.95 -0.77
CA SER A 36 13.31 -4.41 -0.74
C SER A 36 12.09 -4.96 -1.51
N GLU A 37 10.91 -4.36 -1.30
CA GLU A 37 9.67 -4.76 -1.97
C GLU A 37 9.69 -4.45 -3.47
N ILE A 38 10.24 -3.31 -3.88
CA ILE A 38 10.40 -2.97 -5.29
C ILE A 38 11.29 -4.01 -5.99
N ALA A 39 12.45 -4.34 -5.42
CA ALA A 39 13.36 -5.34 -5.98
C ALA A 39 12.79 -6.77 -5.95
N PHE A 40 11.85 -7.05 -5.05
CA PHE A 40 11.14 -8.33 -5.01
C PHE A 40 10.17 -8.48 -6.19
N TRP A 41 9.47 -7.40 -6.57
CA TRP A 41 8.43 -7.44 -7.61
C TRP A 41 8.92 -7.08 -9.01
N PHE A 42 9.98 -6.27 -9.12
CA PHE A 42 10.46 -5.75 -10.38
C PHE A 42 11.98 -5.89 -10.47
N SER A 43 12.46 -6.26 -11.65
CA SER A 43 13.86 -6.10 -12.04
C SER A 43 14.18 -4.64 -12.36
N GLU A 44 15.46 -4.27 -12.31
CA GLU A 44 15.90 -2.88 -12.55
C GLU A 44 15.52 -2.37 -13.95
N ILE A 45 15.37 -3.25 -14.95
CA ILE A 45 15.02 -2.87 -16.32
C ILE A 45 13.51 -2.69 -16.55
N GLU A 46 12.67 -3.07 -15.60
CA GLU A 46 11.21 -2.91 -15.69
C GLU A 46 10.74 -1.54 -15.19
N ILE A 47 11.59 -0.81 -14.45
CA ILE A 47 11.29 0.53 -13.96
C ILE A 47 11.69 1.56 -15.02
N VAL A 48 10.71 2.18 -15.65
CA VAL A 48 10.89 3.17 -16.72
C VAL A 48 10.35 4.54 -16.30
N GLY A 49 11.11 5.61 -16.50
CA GLY A 49 10.74 6.99 -16.14
C GLY A 49 11.85 8.00 -16.34
#